data_AF-A0A2W5ZA54-F1
#
_entry.id   AF-A0A2W5ZA54-F1
#
_cell.length_a   1.000
_cell.length_b   1.000
_cell.length_c   1.000
_cell.angle_alpha   90.00
_cell.angle_beta   90.00
_cell.angle_gamma   90.00
#
_symmetry.space_group_name_H-M   'P 1'
#
loop_
_entity.id
_entity.type
_entity.pdbx_description
1 polymer ?
#
loop_
_entity_poly.entity_id
_entity_poly.type
_entity_poly.pdbx_seq_one_letter_code
_entity_poly.pdbx_strand_id
1 'polypeptide(L)'
;MSVISAFSAHYLHDETAAFTHLESILWPEGPVCPHCASVSGKHYDLRKTRIGLRKCSDCRKQFTVKVGTVFESAHLPLHKMLQAVYLLCSSKKGISSHQLHRILGIQYKSAWFLSHRIREAFRSGELAPMGGGGGAVEADETFIGRKEGSIKRRGHGHKNAVLSLVDRDTKQVRSFHVDGTSAADIVPIVKANVAKETAMMTDEGGHYFTLGDHFASHESVSHKADEYVRGDVHTNTVEGYYSIFKRGMKGVYQHCSEKHLHRYVAEFDFRTQ
;
A
#
# COMPACT_ATOMS: atom_id res chain seq x y z
N MET A 1 3.74 23.36 -26.89
CA MET A 1 3.77 21.88 -26.98
C MET A 1 2.42 21.36 -26.54
N SER A 2 1.72 20.60 -27.39
CA SER A 2 0.43 20.00 -27.01
C SER A 2 0.67 19.05 -25.84
N VAL A 3 0.07 19.36 -24.68
CA VAL A 3 0.12 18.48 -23.51
C VAL A 3 -0.81 17.31 -23.82
N ILE A 4 -0.26 16.25 -24.39
CA ILE A 4 -0.98 14.99 -24.57
C ILE A 4 -1.24 14.41 -23.18
N SER A 5 -2.48 14.02 -22.91
CA SER A 5 -2.86 13.38 -21.65
C SER A 5 -1.99 12.14 -21.41
N ALA A 6 -1.44 12.00 -20.20
CA ALA A 6 -0.70 10.79 -19.82
C ALA A 6 -1.56 9.52 -19.96
N PHE A 7 -2.88 9.64 -19.81
CA PHE A 7 -3.80 8.52 -20.02
C PHE A 7 -4.01 8.15 -21.50
N SER A 8 -3.58 9.00 -22.44
CA SER A 8 -3.61 8.74 -23.88
C SER A 8 -2.34 8.06 -24.39
N ALA A 9 -1.39 7.73 -23.51
CA ALA A 9 -0.15 7.06 -23.91
C ALA A 9 -0.45 5.72 -24.62
N HIS A 10 0.28 5.44 -25.70
CA HIS A 10 0.00 4.31 -26.58
C HIS A 10 0.02 2.95 -25.84
N TYR A 11 0.93 2.77 -24.88
CA TYR A 11 1.03 1.54 -24.08
C TYR A 11 -0.17 1.28 -23.16
N LEU A 12 -1.04 2.27 -22.95
CA LEU A 12 -2.30 2.10 -22.23
C LEU A 12 -3.42 1.60 -23.14
N HIS A 13 -3.28 1.66 -24.46
CA HIS A 13 -4.35 1.33 -25.41
C HIS A 13 -3.99 0.24 -26.43
N ASP A 14 -2.72 -0.15 -26.52
CA ASP A 14 -2.24 -1.24 -27.37
C ASP A 14 -1.55 -2.34 -26.55
N GLU A 15 -1.89 -3.59 -26.85
CA GLU A 15 -1.38 -4.74 -26.10
C GLU A 15 0.12 -4.96 -26.32
N THR A 16 0.61 -4.81 -27.55
CA THR A 16 2.04 -5.02 -27.84
C THR A 16 2.88 -3.91 -27.18
N ALA A 17 2.42 -2.67 -27.26
CA ALA A 17 3.05 -1.54 -26.61
C ALA A 17 3.03 -1.67 -25.09
N ALA A 18 1.98 -2.21 -24.49
CA ALA A 18 1.91 -2.49 -23.05
C ALA A 18 3.00 -3.47 -22.60
N PHE A 19 3.23 -4.55 -23.37
CA PHE A 19 4.29 -5.51 -23.08
C PHE A 19 5.67 -4.85 -23.23
N THR A 20 5.93 -4.14 -24.32
CA THR A 20 7.19 -3.43 -24.54
C THR A 20 7.48 -2.41 -23.44
N HIS A 21 6.46 -1.66 -23.01
CA HIS A 21 6.59 -0.69 -21.92
C HIS A 21 6.94 -1.36 -20.59
N LEU A 22 6.23 -2.44 -20.22
CA LEU A 22 6.53 -3.16 -18.99
C LEU A 22 7.92 -3.83 -19.03
N GLU A 23 8.33 -4.36 -20.19
CA GLU A 23 9.68 -4.88 -20.41
C GLU A 23 10.74 -3.78 -20.21
N SER A 24 10.53 -2.57 -20.73
CA SER A 24 11.50 -1.47 -20.53
C SER A 24 11.69 -1.05 -19.07
N ILE A 25 10.68 -1.26 -18.22
CA ILE A 25 10.74 -0.92 -16.79
C ILE A 25 11.44 -2.03 -16.01
N LEU A 26 11.03 -3.29 -16.22
CA LEU A 26 11.52 -4.41 -15.42
C LEU A 26 12.86 -4.96 -15.93
N TRP A 27 13.13 -4.79 -17.22
CA TRP A 27 14.26 -5.34 -17.94
C TRP A 27 14.98 -4.26 -18.77
N PRO A 28 15.46 -3.17 -18.13
CA PRO A 28 16.12 -2.07 -18.85
C PRO A 28 17.37 -2.54 -19.61
N GLU A 29 18.11 -3.48 -19.05
CA GLU A 29 19.31 -4.10 -19.64
C GLU A 29 19.01 -5.39 -20.42
N GLY A 30 17.72 -5.66 -20.68
CA GLY A 30 17.27 -6.86 -21.36
C GLY A 30 16.69 -7.94 -20.44
N PRO A 31 16.12 -9.00 -21.05
CA PRO A 31 15.18 -9.90 -20.38
C PRO A 31 15.83 -10.76 -19.31
N VAL A 32 15.25 -10.77 -18.11
CA VAL A 32 15.68 -11.63 -17.00
C VAL A 32 14.70 -12.78 -16.82
N CYS A 33 15.18 -14.02 -16.81
CA CYS A 33 14.34 -15.18 -16.58
C CYS A 33 13.84 -15.23 -15.12
N PRO A 34 12.52 -15.18 -14.87
CA PRO A 34 11.99 -15.18 -13.51
C PRO A 34 12.11 -16.55 -12.81
N HIS A 35 12.43 -17.61 -13.53
CA HIS A 35 12.54 -18.97 -12.99
C HIS A 35 13.94 -19.33 -12.48
N CYS A 36 14.98 -18.73 -13.06
CA CYS A 36 16.38 -19.08 -12.78
C CYS A 36 17.31 -17.88 -12.73
N ALA A 37 16.77 -16.65 -12.78
CA ALA A 37 17.50 -15.39 -12.76
C ALA A 37 18.54 -15.18 -13.89
N SER A 38 18.57 -16.06 -14.91
CA SER A 38 19.45 -15.87 -16.06
C SER A 38 19.15 -14.54 -16.76
N VAL A 39 20.22 -13.80 -17.06
CA VAL A 39 20.23 -12.54 -17.82
C VAL A 39 20.78 -12.74 -19.24
N SER A 40 20.81 -13.99 -19.71
CA SER A 40 21.44 -14.34 -20.97
C SER A 40 20.74 -13.68 -22.16
N GLY A 41 21.50 -12.91 -22.96
CA GLY A 41 21.03 -12.36 -24.24
C GLY A 41 20.62 -13.42 -25.27
N LYS A 42 20.80 -14.71 -24.96
CA LYS A 42 20.41 -15.86 -25.81
C LYS A 42 18.99 -16.39 -25.51
N HIS A 43 18.21 -15.71 -24.68
CA HIS A 43 16.80 -16.07 -24.50
C HIS A 43 16.04 -16.00 -25.82
N TYR A 44 15.27 -17.05 -26.14
CA TYR A 44 14.54 -17.13 -27.40
C TYR A 44 13.35 -16.19 -27.37
N ASP A 45 13.25 -15.33 -28.37
CA ASP A 45 12.09 -14.50 -28.61
C ASP A 45 11.02 -15.32 -29.37
N LEU A 46 9.89 -15.55 -28.72
CA LEU A 46 8.74 -16.27 -29.27
C LEU A 46 7.51 -15.36 -29.40
N ARG A 47 7.71 -14.03 -29.47
CA ARG A 47 6.63 -13.04 -29.55
C ARG A 47 5.73 -13.23 -30.78
N LYS A 48 6.26 -13.83 -31.87
CA LYS A 48 5.48 -14.22 -33.06
C LYS A 48 4.40 -15.26 -32.75
N THR A 49 4.60 -16.12 -31.75
CA THR A 49 3.64 -17.14 -31.34
C THR A 49 2.60 -16.57 -30.37
N ARG A 50 3.05 -15.76 -29.41
CA ARG A 50 2.19 -15.09 -28.43
C ARG A 50 2.89 -13.83 -27.95
N ILE A 51 2.17 -12.72 -27.87
CA ILE A 51 2.70 -11.42 -27.44
C ILE A 51 3.49 -11.57 -26.12
N GLY A 52 4.70 -11.00 -26.10
CA GLY A 52 5.61 -11.02 -24.95
C GLY A 52 6.19 -12.39 -24.56
N LEU A 53 5.95 -13.46 -25.32
CA LEU A 53 6.44 -14.80 -24.99
C LEU A 53 7.94 -14.92 -25.25
N ARG A 54 8.66 -15.42 -24.25
CA ARG A 54 10.08 -15.76 -24.32
C ARG A 54 10.32 -17.17 -23.77
N LYS A 55 11.42 -17.79 -24.17
CA LYS A 55 11.90 -19.06 -23.60
C LYS A 55 13.32 -18.89 -23.10
N CYS A 56 13.56 -19.26 -21.85
CA CYS A 56 14.88 -19.19 -21.26
C CYS A 56 15.85 -20.12 -21.99
N SER A 57 17.06 -19.65 -22.26
CA SER A 57 18.14 -20.45 -22.85
C SER A 57 18.59 -21.57 -21.90
N ASP A 58 18.60 -21.29 -20.60
CA ASP A 58 19.29 -22.10 -19.61
C ASP A 58 18.34 -23.11 -18.98
N CYS A 59 17.24 -22.64 -18.35
CA CYS A 59 16.26 -23.54 -17.73
C CYS A 59 15.19 -24.04 -18.71
N ARG A 60 15.21 -23.59 -19.97
CA ARG A 60 14.27 -23.98 -21.05
C ARG A 60 12.79 -23.69 -20.79
N LYS A 61 12.42 -23.08 -19.65
CA LYS A 61 11.04 -22.70 -19.32
C LYS A 61 10.60 -21.47 -20.12
N GLN A 62 9.32 -21.42 -20.45
CA GLN A 62 8.70 -20.24 -21.05
C GLN A 62 8.35 -19.20 -19.97
N PHE A 63 8.43 -17.93 -20.34
CA PHE A 63 8.03 -16.82 -19.47
C PHE A 63 7.56 -15.62 -20.30
N THR A 64 6.93 -14.69 -19.60
CA THR A 64 6.60 -13.36 -20.10
C THR A 64 6.98 -12.36 -19.02
N VAL A 65 7.03 -11.07 -19.36
CA VAL A 65 7.28 -10.00 -18.39
C VAL A 65 6.26 -9.94 -17.25
N LYS A 66 5.09 -10.59 -17.40
CA LYS A 66 4.07 -10.66 -16.35
C LYS A 66 4.45 -11.58 -15.19
N VAL A 67 5.31 -12.57 -15.40
CA VAL A 67 5.66 -13.58 -14.39
C VAL A 67 6.44 -12.93 -13.25
N GLY A 68 6.06 -13.18 -12.00
CA GLY A 68 6.62 -12.53 -10.82
C GLY A 68 6.04 -11.14 -10.51
N THR A 69 5.00 -10.71 -11.25
CA THR A 69 4.39 -9.38 -11.07
C THR A 69 2.92 -9.47 -10.64
N VAL A 70 2.32 -8.32 -10.32
CA VAL A 70 0.87 -8.20 -10.09
C VAL A 70 0.01 -8.58 -11.31
N PHE A 71 0.62 -8.77 -12.49
CA PHE A 71 -0.07 -9.16 -13.72
C PHE A 71 0.03 -10.67 -14.02
N GLU A 72 0.78 -11.43 -13.21
CA GLU A 72 0.96 -12.87 -13.42
C GLU A 72 -0.37 -13.61 -13.36
N SER A 73 -0.58 -14.61 -14.23
CA SER A 73 -1.81 -15.43 -14.29
C SER A 73 -3.11 -14.64 -14.54
N ALA A 74 -3.04 -13.33 -14.78
CA ALA A 74 -4.18 -12.54 -15.20
C ALA A 74 -4.45 -12.76 -16.68
N HIS A 75 -5.72 -13.07 -16.97
CA HIS A 75 -6.25 -13.27 -18.33
C HIS A 75 -6.77 -11.97 -18.95
N LEU A 76 -6.67 -10.84 -18.24
CA LEU A 76 -6.99 -9.53 -18.78
C LEU A 76 -5.87 -9.07 -19.73
N PRO A 77 -6.21 -8.29 -20.78
CA PRO A 77 -5.21 -7.59 -21.57
C PRO A 77 -4.33 -6.68 -20.70
N LEU A 78 -3.03 -6.70 -20.93
CA LEU A 78 -2.04 -5.95 -20.15
C LEU A 78 -2.29 -4.45 -20.21
N HIS A 79 -2.66 -3.90 -21.37
CA HIS A 79 -2.94 -2.47 -21.49
C HIS A 79 -4.06 -2.02 -20.54
N LYS A 80 -5.13 -2.82 -20.37
CA LYS A 80 -6.20 -2.54 -19.39
C LYS A 80 -5.71 -2.64 -17.95
N MET A 81 -4.80 -3.56 -17.66
CA MET A 81 -4.21 -3.67 -16.33
C MET A 81 -3.31 -2.48 -16.02
N LEU A 82 -2.56 -1.96 -17.00
CA LEU A 82 -1.78 -0.73 -16.86
C LEU A 82 -2.68 0.50 -16.70
N GLN A 83 -3.82 0.58 -17.42
CA GLN A 83 -4.83 1.61 -17.16
C GLN A 83 -5.34 1.55 -15.72
N ALA A 84 -5.57 0.34 -15.19
CA ALA A 84 -6.00 0.17 -13.81
C ALA A 84 -4.96 0.68 -12.81
N VAL A 85 -3.68 0.33 -13.02
CA VAL A 85 -2.57 0.85 -12.20
C VAL A 85 -2.52 2.37 -12.26
N TYR A 86 -2.57 2.95 -13.47
CA TYR A 86 -2.59 4.40 -13.63
C TYR A 86 -3.74 5.05 -12.85
N LEU A 87 -4.96 4.53 -12.96
CA LEU A 87 -6.13 5.10 -12.28
C LEU A 87 -6.05 4.98 -10.76
N LEU A 88 -5.51 3.87 -10.22
CA LEU A 88 -5.33 3.69 -8.79
C LEU A 88 -4.22 4.61 -8.25
N CYS A 89 -3.10 4.74 -8.96
CA CYS A 89 -1.98 5.59 -8.53
C CYS A 89 -2.26 7.09 -8.67
N SER A 90 -3.02 7.50 -9.69
CA SER A 90 -3.32 8.92 -9.95
C SER A 90 -4.53 9.45 -9.18
N SER A 91 -5.40 8.58 -8.64
CA SER A 91 -6.57 9.02 -7.88
C SER A 91 -6.23 9.28 -6.41
N LYS A 92 -6.02 10.55 -6.05
CA LYS A 92 -5.80 10.97 -4.66
C LYS A 92 -6.93 10.56 -3.70
N LYS A 93 -8.19 10.48 -4.18
CA LYS A 93 -9.35 10.03 -3.37
C LYS A 93 -9.64 8.53 -3.48
N GLY A 94 -8.99 7.82 -4.40
CA GLY A 94 -9.21 6.41 -4.66
C GLY A 94 -10.24 6.13 -5.75
N ILE A 95 -10.34 4.88 -6.15
CA ILE A 95 -11.28 4.42 -7.18
C ILE A 95 -11.87 3.07 -6.77
N SER A 96 -13.21 3.00 -6.73
CA SER A 96 -13.89 1.76 -6.37
C SER A 96 -13.76 0.72 -7.49
N SER A 97 -13.79 -0.56 -7.13
CA SER A 97 -13.77 -1.65 -8.12
C SER A 97 -14.95 -1.58 -9.11
N HIS A 98 -16.10 -1.04 -8.70
CA HIS A 98 -17.24 -0.78 -9.58
C HIS A 98 -16.96 0.34 -10.59
N GLN A 99 -16.29 1.41 -10.17
CA GLN A 99 -15.89 2.47 -11.08
C GLN A 99 -14.82 1.98 -12.06
N LEU A 100 -13.82 1.24 -11.57
CA LEU A 100 -12.78 0.64 -12.39
C LEU A 100 -13.36 -0.31 -13.44
N HIS A 101 -14.31 -1.16 -13.04
CA HIS A 101 -15.07 -2.04 -13.93
C HIS A 101 -15.72 -1.29 -15.09
N ARG A 102 -16.40 -0.18 -14.82
CA ARG A 102 -17.10 0.65 -15.82
C ARG A 102 -16.13 1.33 -16.77
N ILE A 103 -15.05 1.91 -16.24
CA ILE A 103 -14.05 2.62 -17.06
C ILE A 103 -13.33 1.66 -18.01
N LEU A 104 -12.90 0.49 -17.51
CA LEU A 104 -12.11 -0.46 -18.31
C LEU A 104 -12.97 -1.36 -19.22
N GLY A 105 -14.29 -1.38 -19.03
CA GLY A 105 -15.20 -2.29 -19.75
C GLY A 105 -14.80 -3.76 -19.58
N ILE A 106 -14.49 -4.18 -18.35
CA ILE A 106 -14.16 -5.58 -17.98
C ILE A 106 -15.26 -6.15 -17.10
N GLN A 107 -15.16 -7.38 -16.58
CA GLN A 107 -16.11 -7.85 -15.56
C GLN A 107 -15.80 -7.27 -14.18
N TYR A 108 -16.83 -7.07 -13.34
CA TYR A 108 -16.65 -6.56 -11.97
C TYR A 108 -15.70 -7.43 -11.15
N LYS A 109 -15.87 -8.76 -11.20
CA LYS A 109 -14.99 -9.70 -10.47
C LYS A 109 -13.52 -9.54 -10.87
N SER A 110 -13.25 -9.33 -12.16
CA SER A 110 -11.90 -9.08 -12.66
C SER A 110 -11.34 -7.74 -12.18
N ALA A 111 -12.13 -6.67 -12.21
CA ALA A 111 -11.74 -5.37 -11.66
C ALA A 111 -11.48 -5.42 -10.15
N TRP A 112 -12.31 -6.15 -9.42
CA TRP A 112 -12.16 -6.36 -7.99
C TRP A 112 -10.89 -7.15 -7.66
N PHE A 113 -10.62 -8.24 -8.36
CA PHE A 113 -9.41 -9.04 -8.14
C PHE A 113 -8.14 -8.25 -8.50
N LEU A 114 -8.14 -7.57 -9.64
CA LEU A 114 -7.03 -6.74 -10.09
C LEU A 114 -6.74 -5.60 -9.10
N SER A 115 -7.77 -4.89 -8.63
CA SER A 115 -7.57 -3.80 -7.69
C SER A 115 -6.99 -4.27 -6.35
N HIS A 116 -7.37 -5.47 -5.87
CA HIS A 116 -6.73 -6.03 -4.66
C HIS A 116 -5.26 -6.41 -4.89
N ARG A 117 -4.90 -6.93 -6.07
CA ARG A 117 -3.50 -7.23 -6.40
C ARG A 117 -2.63 -5.97 -6.51
N ILE A 118 -3.18 -4.91 -7.10
CA ILE A 118 -2.49 -3.62 -7.18
C ILE A 118 -2.32 -3.04 -5.77
N ARG A 119 -3.36 -3.08 -4.92
CA ARG A 119 -3.27 -2.64 -3.52
C ARG A 119 -2.25 -3.43 -2.71
N GLU A 120 -2.15 -4.73 -2.93
CA GLU A 120 -1.11 -5.54 -2.30
C GLU A 120 0.30 -5.05 -2.66
N ALA A 121 0.50 -4.62 -3.91
CA ALA A 121 1.78 -4.06 -4.34
C ALA A 121 2.05 -2.63 -3.85
N PHE A 122 1.04 -1.92 -3.31
CA PHE A 122 1.25 -0.65 -2.61
C PHE A 122 1.88 -0.82 -1.24
N ARG A 123 1.84 -2.02 -0.67
CA ARG A 123 2.51 -2.30 0.59
C ARG A 123 4.02 -2.15 0.37
N SER A 124 4.64 -1.22 1.10
CA SER A 124 6.08 -0.97 0.99
C SER A 124 6.87 -2.24 1.33
N GLY A 125 7.71 -2.70 0.41
CA GLY A 125 8.66 -3.78 0.66
C GLY A 125 9.93 -3.33 1.39
N GLU A 126 10.11 -2.02 1.59
CA GLU A 126 11.26 -1.46 2.29
C GLU A 126 11.07 -1.61 3.81
N LEU A 127 11.87 -2.51 4.37
CA LEU A 127 11.89 -2.91 5.79
C LEU A 127 12.69 -1.93 6.66
N ALA A 128 13.22 -0.84 6.09
CA ALA A 128 13.99 0.12 6.87
C ALA A 128 13.06 0.79 7.91
N PRO A 129 13.50 0.89 9.18
CA PRO A 129 12.78 1.71 10.16
C PRO A 129 12.69 3.17 9.70
N MET A 130 11.54 3.80 9.91
CA MET A 130 11.33 5.22 9.66
C MET A 130 11.80 6.08 10.85
N GLY A 131 11.81 7.40 10.69
CA GLY A 131 12.35 8.32 11.69
C GLY A 131 13.88 8.32 11.75
N GLY A 132 14.41 8.59 12.93
CA GLY A 132 15.84 8.74 13.20
C GLY A 132 16.30 10.20 13.19
N GLY A 133 17.56 10.42 13.58
CA GLY A 133 18.16 11.76 13.60
C GLY A 133 17.48 12.77 14.54
N GLY A 134 16.72 12.31 15.54
CA GLY A 134 15.91 13.17 16.41
C GLY A 134 14.59 13.64 15.80
N GLY A 135 14.25 13.19 14.58
CA GLY A 135 12.95 13.45 13.95
C GLY A 135 11.81 12.82 14.74
N ALA A 136 10.60 13.36 14.56
CA ALA A 136 9.43 12.94 15.31
C ALA A 136 8.56 11.95 14.52
N VAL A 137 8.17 10.85 15.17
CA VAL A 137 7.18 9.89 14.63
C VAL A 137 5.98 9.85 15.56
N GLU A 138 4.80 10.06 14.97
CA GLU A 138 3.52 9.93 15.65
C GLU A 138 3.02 8.47 15.56
N ALA A 139 2.51 7.93 16.66
CA ALA A 139 1.84 6.64 16.71
C ALA A 139 0.47 6.78 17.40
N ASP A 140 -0.56 6.21 16.80
CA ASP A 140 -1.92 6.19 17.32
C ASP A 140 -2.70 5.02 16.70
N GLU A 141 -3.88 4.67 17.23
CA GLU A 141 -4.80 3.72 16.63
C GLU A 141 -6.12 4.34 16.20
N THR A 142 -6.70 3.72 15.18
CA THR A 142 -8.08 3.95 14.82
C THR A 142 -8.89 2.67 14.70
N PHE A 143 -10.20 2.80 14.88
CA PHE A 143 -11.14 1.69 14.76
C PHE A 143 -12.06 1.84 13.55
N ILE A 144 -12.19 0.78 12.75
CA ILE A 144 -13.01 0.77 11.54
C ILE A 144 -13.77 -0.54 11.35
N GLY A 145 -14.93 -0.45 10.71
CA GLY A 145 -15.74 -1.61 10.37
C GLY A 145 -16.13 -2.42 11.62
N ARG A 146 -16.21 -3.74 11.43
CA ARG A 146 -16.55 -4.71 12.47
C ARG A 146 -15.67 -5.94 12.28
N LYS A 147 -15.18 -6.52 13.37
CA LYS A 147 -14.49 -7.83 13.35
C LYS A 147 -15.47 -8.92 12.93
N GLU A 148 -15.02 -9.86 12.12
CA GLU A 148 -15.83 -11.00 11.68
C GLU A 148 -16.33 -11.79 12.91
N GLY A 149 -17.60 -12.21 12.89
CA GLY A 149 -18.23 -12.91 14.01
C GLY A 149 -18.51 -12.08 15.28
N SER A 150 -18.09 -10.82 15.36
CA SER A 150 -18.31 -9.99 16.55
C SER A 150 -19.68 -9.31 16.60
N ILE A 151 -20.26 -9.21 17.80
CA ILE A 151 -21.51 -8.49 18.06
C ILE A 151 -21.20 -7.02 18.38
N LYS A 152 -21.99 -6.09 17.83
CA LYS A 152 -21.86 -4.67 18.12
C LYS A 152 -22.12 -4.41 19.61
N ARG A 153 -21.16 -3.77 20.28
CA ARG A 153 -21.23 -3.40 21.71
C ARG A 153 -20.78 -1.96 21.91
N ARG A 154 -20.94 -1.41 23.12
CA ARG A 154 -20.36 -0.12 23.48
C ARG A 154 -18.83 -0.20 23.41
N GLY A 155 -18.17 0.88 23.00
CA GLY A 155 -16.72 0.93 22.83
C GLY A 155 -16.23 0.30 21.51
N HIS A 156 -14.94 -0.03 21.45
CA HIS A 156 -14.26 -0.35 20.20
C HIS A 156 -13.88 -1.83 20.00
N GLY A 157 -14.03 -2.69 21.02
CA GLY A 157 -13.56 -4.08 20.95
C GLY A 157 -14.17 -4.96 19.84
N HIS A 158 -15.31 -4.55 19.27
CA HIS A 158 -15.96 -5.23 18.14
C HIS A 158 -15.53 -4.70 16.76
N LYS A 159 -14.63 -3.71 16.72
CA LYS A 159 -14.15 -3.08 15.48
C LYS A 159 -12.73 -3.53 15.16
N ASN A 160 -12.35 -3.44 13.88
CA ASN A 160 -10.97 -3.69 13.46
C ASN A 160 -10.11 -2.52 13.92
N ALA A 161 -8.97 -2.81 14.55
CA ALA A 161 -8.00 -1.80 14.97
C ALA A 161 -6.94 -1.61 13.88
N VAL A 162 -6.58 -0.37 13.60
CA VAL A 162 -5.49 -0.02 12.69
C VAL A 162 -4.52 0.86 13.46
N LEU A 163 -3.29 0.38 13.65
CA LEU A 163 -2.16 1.15 14.18
C LEU A 163 -1.49 1.87 13.01
N SER A 164 -1.16 3.15 13.15
CA SER A 164 -0.43 3.89 12.12
C SER A 164 0.73 4.65 12.72
N LEU A 165 1.86 4.61 11.99
CA LEU A 165 3.09 5.33 12.29
C LEU A 165 3.27 6.41 11.23
N VAL A 166 3.47 7.65 11.64
CA VAL A 166 3.61 8.79 10.74
C VAL A 166 4.86 9.58 11.08
N ASP A 167 5.81 9.60 10.16
CA ASP A 167 7.00 10.45 10.26
C ASP A 167 6.63 11.89 9.89
N ARG A 168 6.88 12.83 10.81
CA ARG A 168 6.43 14.22 10.63
C ARG A 168 7.20 14.96 9.56
N ASP A 169 8.45 14.61 9.30
CA ASP A 169 9.32 15.35 8.38
C ASP A 169 9.11 14.86 6.95
N THR A 170 9.19 13.54 6.77
CA THR A 170 9.06 12.89 5.47
C THR A 170 7.61 12.69 5.04
N LYS A 171 6.65 12.79 5.96
CA LYS A 171 5.22 12.44 5.77
C LYS A 171 5.01 10.98 5.39
N GLN A 172 6.01 10.12 5.54
CA GLN A 172 5.86 8.70 5.32
C GLN A 172 4.88 8.13 6.37
N VAL A 173 3.97 7.28 5.90
CA VAL A 173 3.01 6.58 6.75
C VAL A 173 3.21 5.08 6.62
N ARG A 174 3.11 4.36 7.75
CA ARG A 174 3.09 2.91 7.78
C ARG A 174 2.01 2.41 8.74
N SER A 175 1.06 1.65 8.22
CA SER A 175 -0.14 1.30 8.96
C SER A 175 -0.40 -0.21 8.95
N PHE A 176 -0.97 -0.72 10.04
CA PHE A 176 -1.10 -2.14 10.35
C PHE A 176 -2.52 -2.43 10.85
N HIS A 177 -3.21 -3.39 10.22
CA HIS A 177 -4.37 -3.99 10.85
C HIS A 177 -3.87 -4.92 11.98
N VAL A 178 -4.25 -4.62 13.22
CA VAL A 178 -3.79 -5.32 14.42
C VAL A 178 -4.96 -6.04 15.11
N ASP A 179 -4.65 -7.18 15.74
CA ASP A 179 -5.66 -8.02 16.40
C ASP A 179 -6.15 -7.41 17.72
N GLY A 180 -5.29 -6.63 18.39
CA GLY A 180 -5.55 -5.96 19.65
C GLY A 180 -4.80 -4.64 19.77
N THR A 181 -5.07 -3.91 20.86
CA THR A 181 -4.45 -2.61 21.18
C THR A 181 -3.75 -2.64 22.53
N SER A 182 -3.28 -3.82 22.95
CA SER A 182 -2.46 -3.93 24.15
C SER A 182 -1.02 -3.54 23.85
N ALA A 183 -0.23 -3.26 24.89
CA ALA A 183 1.20 -3.01 24.73
C ALA A 183 1.93 -4.19 24.05
N ALA A 184 1.49 -5.43 24.32
CA ALA A 184 2.05 -6.63 23.72
C ALA A 184 1.75 -6.73 22.21
N ASP A 185 0.64 -6.15 21.75
CA ASP A 185 0.28 -6.12 20.32
C ASP A 185 1.01 -4.99 19.57
N ILE A 186 1.13 -3.83 20.20
CA ILE A 186 1.56 -2.57 19.55
C ILE A 186 3.07 -2.38 19.63
N VAL A 187 3.66 -2.49 20.82
CA VAL A 187 5.08 -2.13 21.06
C VAL A 187 6.05 -2.92 20.16
N PRO A 188 5.89 -4.24 19.92
CA PRO A 188 6.75 -4.96 19.00
C PRO A 188 6.70 -4.40 17.56
N ILE A 189 5.52 -3.97 17.10
CA ILE A 189 5.34 -3.39 15.77
C ILE A 189 6.07 -2.04 15.70
N VAL A 190 5.87 -1.16 16.68
CA VAL A 190 6.56 0.15 16.71
C VAL A 190 8.08 -0.04 16.67
N LYS A 191 8.63 -0.92 17.52
CA LYS A 191 10.07 -1.20 17.60
C LYS A 191 10.67 -1.78 16.32
N ALA A 192 9.90 -2.57 15.57
CA ALA A 192 10.36 -3.14 14.32
C ALA A 192 10.37 -2.12 13.16
N ASN A 193 9.64 -1.00 13.30
CA ASN A 193 9.36 -0.09 12.21
C ASN A 193 9.87 1.34 12.42
N VAL A 194 10.35 1.69 13.62
CA VAL A 194 10.86 3.02 13.95
C VAL A 194 12.30 2.94 14.45
N ALA A 195 13.16 3.85 14.00
CA ALA A 195 14.54 3.94 14.43
C ALA A 195 14.62 4.38 15.90
N LYS A 196 15.60 3.87 16.66
CA LYS A 196 15.71 4.13 18.11
C LYS A 196 16.01 5.60 18.42
N GLU A 197 16.61 6.32 17.49
CA GLU A 197 17.00 7.72 17.62
C GLU A 197 15.82 8.69 17.42
N THR A 198 14.60 8.17 17.26
CA THR A 198 13.37 8.92 16.99
C THR A 198 12.75 9.48 18.27
N ALA A 199 12.16 10.67 18.17
CA ALA A 199 11.27 11.21 19.20
C ALA A 199 9.83 10.70 18.96
N MET A 200 9.33 9.84 19.86
CA MET A 200 7.98 9.28 19.73
C MET A 200 6.93 10.24 20.28
N MET A 201 5.83 10.40 19.54
CA MET A 201 4.70 11.25 19.89
C MET A 201 3.42 10.40 19.89
N THR A 202 2.72 10.30 21.03
CA THR A 202 1.50 9.49 21.14
C THR A 202 0.39 10.23 21.86
N ASP A 203 -0.80 9.63 21.91
CA ASP A 203 -1.82 10.01 22.87
C ASP A 203 -1.48 9.47 24.28
N GLU A 204 -2.39 9.68 25.23
CA GLU A 204 -2.29 9.18 26.62
C GLU A 204 -2.61 7.68 26.79
N GLY A 205 -2.58 6.89 25.71
CA GLY A 205 -2.78 5.45 25.73
C GLY A 205 -1.76 4.75 26.63
N GLY A 206 -2.22 4.09 27.69
CA GLY A 206 -1.31 3.47 28.67
C GLY A 206 -0.44 2.33 28.12
N HIS A 207 -0.74 1.84 26.92
CA HIS A 207 0.10 0.87 26.22
C HIS A 207 1.36 1.49 25.60
N TYR A 208 1.45 2.82 25.54
CA TYR A 208 2.61 3.56 25.03
C TYR A 208 3.64 3.92 26.10
N PHE A 209 3.34 3.79 27.40
CA PHE A 209 4.24 4.24 28.48
C PHE A 209 5.65 3.64 28.42
N THR A 210 5.82 2.44 27.87
CA THR A 210 7.12 1.77 27.77
C THR A 210 7.92 2.18 26.54
N LEU A 211 7.40 3.05 25.66
CA LEU A 211 8.14 3.52 24.49
C LEU A 211 9.35 4.39 24.89
N GLY A 212 9.27 5.14 26.00
CA GLY A 212 10.38 5.93 26.52
C GLY A 212 11.65 5.11 26.81
N ASP A 213 11.51 3.81 27.11
CA ASP A 213 12.63 2.90 27.37
C ASP A 213 13.32 2.41 26.08
N HIS A 214 12.78 2.74 24.91
CA HIS A 214 13.17 2.15 23.62
C HIS A 214 13.60 3.16 22.57
N PHE A 215 13.22 4.43 22.74
CA PHE A 215 13.41 5.50 21.79
C PHE A 215 14.12 6.70 22.43
N ALA A 216 14.61 7.65 21.63
CA ALA A 216 15.38 8.80 22.10
C ALA A 216 14.57 9.68 23.07
N SER A 217 13.27 9.81 22.81
CA SER A 217 12.30 10.38 23.73
C SER A 217 10.90 9.85 23.43
N HIS A 218 10.00 9.98 24.41
CA HIS A 218 8.59 9.72 24.24
C HIS A 218 7.80 10.80 24.98
N GLU A 219 6.95 11.51 24.24
CA GLU A 219 6.07 12.53 24.77
C GLU A 219 4.62 12.22 24.36
N SER A 220 3.67 12.58 25.22
CA SER A 220 2.25 12.32 24.97
C SER A 220 1.36 13.53 25.27
N VAL A 221 0.27 13.65 24.52
CA VAL A 221 -0.79 14.64 24.77
C VAL A 221 -1.99 14.01 25.45
N SER A 222 -2.60 14.73 26.41
CA SER A 222 -3.79 14.27 27.12
C SER A 222 -5.06 14.83 26.49
N HIS A 223 -5.69 14.04 25.62
CA HIS A 223 -6.99 14.40 25.06
C HIS A 223 -8.11 14.46 26.11
N LYS A 224 -7.95 13.79 27.26
CA LYS A 224 -8.91 13.91 28.38
C LYS A 224 -8.85 15.25 29.12
N ALA A 225 -7.72 15.95 29.02
CA ALA A 225 -7.52 17.26 29.62
C ALA A 225 -7.77 18.42 28.64
N ASP A 226 -8.40 18.14 27.48
CA ASP A 226 -8.53 19.07 26.35
C ASP A 226 -7.17 19.64 25.86
N GLU A 227 -6.07 18.92 26.12
CA GLU A 227 -4.73 19.26 25.68
C GLU A 227 -4.43 18.54 24.36
N TYR A 228 -4.59 19.25 23.24
CA TYR A 228 -4.33 18.71 21.90
C TYR A 228 -2.90 19.03 21.39
N VAL A 229 -2.26 20.05 21.95
CA VAL A 229 -0.92 20.50 21.57
C VAL A 229 -0.19 21.05 22.80
N ARG A 230 1.03 20.55 23.05
CA ARG A 230 1.96 21.13 24.03
C ARG A 230 3.30 21.39 23.36
N GLY A 231 3.51 22.61 22.87
CA GLY A 231 4.67 22.93 22.04
C GLY A 231 4.68 22.06 20.78
N ASP A 232 5.76 21.31 20.56
CA ASP A 232 5.89 20.36 19.45
C ASP A 232 5.31 18.96 19.76
N VAL A 233 4.71 18.75 20.94
CA VAL A 233 4.09 17.47 21.31
C VAL A 233 2.62 17.46 20.86
N HIS A 234 2.27 16.59 19.91
CA HIS A 234 0.92 16.39 19.36
C HIS A 234 0.83 15.12 18.48
N THR A 235 -0.39 14.69 18.12
CA THR A 235 -0.67 13.58 17.18
C THR A 235 -1.50 14.03 15.97
N ASN A 236 -1.50 15.34 15.68
CA ASN A 236 -2.34 15.94 14.63
C ASN A 236 -2.12 15.36 13.23
N THR A 237 -0.90 14.90 12.90
CA THR A 237 -0.58 14.38 11.57
C THR A 237 -1.27 13.04 11.36
N VAL A 238 -1.18 12.13 12.33
CA VAL A 238 -1.84 10.82 12.29
C VAL A 238 -3.37 10.94 12.38
N GLU A 239 -3.89 11.88 13.17
CA GLU A 239 -5.33 12.18 13.20
C GLU A 239 -5.86 12.70 11.84
N GLY A 240 -5.07 13.55 11.18
CA GLY A 240 -5.33 14.03 9.83
C GLY A 240 -5.38 12.88 8.81
N TYR A 241 -4.41 11.98 8.88
CA TYR A 241 -4.40 10.73 8.09
C TYR A 241 -5.67 9.91 8.34
N TYR A 242 -6.05 9.69 9.60
CA TYR A 242 -7.27 8.94 9.95
C TYR A 242 -8.55 9.58 9.44
N SER A 243 -8.61 10.90 9.43
CA SER A 243 -9.74 11.63 8.88
C SER A 243 -9.89 11.37 7.37
N ILE A 244 -8.78 11.30 6.62
CA ILE A 244 -8.78 10.96 5.19
C ILE A 244 -9.15 9.48 4.99
N PHE A 245 -8.50 8.59 5.75
CA PHE A 245 -8.74 7.15 5.70
C PHE A 245 -10.22 6.81 5.91
N LYS A 246 -10.81 7.24 7.03
CA LYS A 246 -12.22 6.96 7.35
C LYS A 246 -13.18 7.53 6.32
N ARG A 247 -12.91 8.74 5.80
CA ARG A 247 -13.73 9.35 4.74
C ARG A 247 -13.68 8.54 3.45
N GLY A 248 -12.49 8.09 3.03
CA GLY A 248 -12.34 7.24 1.85
C GLY A 248 -13.01 5.88 2.02
N MET A 249 -12.89 5.27 3.20
CA MET A 249 -13.56 4.00 3.50
C MET A 249 -15.09 4.12 3.50
N LYS A 250 -15.64 5.23 4.00
CA LYS A 250 -17.10 5.49 3.96
C LYS A 250 -17.60 5.89 2.57
N GLY A 251 -16.79 6.64 1.80
CA GLY A 251 -17.20 7.20 0.51
C GLY A 251 -16.96 6.26 -0.67
N VAL A 252 -15.77 5.67 -0.75
CA VAL A 252 -15.29 4.90 -1.92
C VAL A 252 -15.32 3.40 -1.66
N TYR A 253 -14.99 2.96 -0.45
CA TYR A 253 -14.76 1.54 -0.11
C TYR A 253 -15.78 0.97 0.89
N GLN A 254 -17.07 1.14 0.58
CA GLN A 254 -18.21 0.89 1.47
C GLN A 254 -18.36 -0.57 1.98
N HIS A 255 -17.62 -1.53 1.43
CA HIS A 255 -17.72 -2.95 1.77
C HIS A 255 -16.33 -3.63 1.87
N CYS A 256 -15.45 -3.07 2.69
CA CYS A 256 -14.18 -3.72 3.03
C CYS A 256 -14.40 -4.80 4.11
N SER A 257 -14.20 -6.07 3.75
CA SER A 257 -14.10 -7.17 4.71
C SER A 257 -12.77 -7.10 5.46
N GLU A 258 -12.75 -7.57 6.71
CA GLU A 258 -11.56 -7.61 7.57
C GLU A 258 -10.34 -8.23 6.87
N LYS A 259 -10.52 -9.40 6.23
CA LYS A 259 -9.45 -10.09 5.48
C LYS A 259 -8.71 -9.26 4.41
N HIS A 260 -9.27 -8.14 3.96
CA HIS A 260 -8.67 -7.29 2.94
C HIS A 260 -8.20 -5.94 3.49
N LEU A 261 -8.48 -5.64 4.77
CA LEU A 261 -8.26 -4.32 5.35
C LEU A 261 -6.81 -3.87 5.21
N HIS A 262 -5.84 -4.77 5.43
CA HIS A 262 -4.42 -4.50 5.24
C HIS A 262 -4.08 -3.93 3.84
N ARG A 263 -4.77 -4.38 2.78
CA ARG A 263 -4.55 -3.89 1.41
C ARG A 263 -5.11 -2.48 1.21
N TYR A 264 -6.25 -2.19 1.81
CA TYR A 264 -6.82 -0.84 1.75
C TYR A 264 -5.92 0.13 2.50
N VAL A 265 -5.51 -0.23 3.71
CA VAL A 265 -4.59 0.56 4.52
C VAL A 265 -3.29 0.85 3.75
N ALA A 266 -2.68 -0.16 3.10
CA ALA A 266 -1.51 0.04 2.24
C ALA A 266 -1.74 1.03 1.08
N GLU A 267 -2.93 1.05 0.47
CA GLU A 267 -3.28 2.07 -0.53
C GLU A 267 -3.29 3.48 0.05
N PHE A 268 -3.80 3.66 1.27
CA PHE A 268 -3.81 4.99 1.90
C PHE A 268 -2.39 5.44 2.24
N ASP A 269 -1.56 4.56 2.79
CA ASP A 269 -0.16 4.83 3.10
C ASP A 269 0.61 5.28 1.84
N PHE A 270 0.43 4.57 0.71
CA PHE A 270 1.08 4.92 -0.56
C PHE A 270 0.68 6.31 -1.09
N ARG A 271 -0.58 6.71 -0.93
CA ARG A 271 -1.09 7.98 -1.51
C ARG A 271 -0.84 9.21 -0.65
N THR A 272 -0.49 9.02 0.62
CA THR A 272 -0.26 10.11 1.58
C THR A 272 1.18 10.61 1.59
N GLN A 273 2.05 9.97 0.80
CA GLN A 273 3.36 10.48 0.39
C GLN A 273 3.23 11.59 -0.67
#